data_AF-A0A936EQE9-F1
#
_entry.id   AF-A0A936EQE9-F1
#
_cell.length_a   1.000
_cell.length_b   1.000
_cell.length_c   1.000
_cell.angle_alpha   90.00
_cell.angle_beta   90.00
_cell.angle_gamma   90.00
#
_symmetry.space_group_name_H-M   'P 1'
#
loop_
_entity.id
_entity.type
_entity.pdbx_description
1 polymer ?
#
loop_
_entity_poly.entity_id
_entity_poly.type
_entity_poly.pdbx_seq_one_letter_code
_entity_poly.pdbx_strand_id
1 'polypeptide(L)' 'MAPNAACPRCGGAFHCGVDDATPCACTAPVLAPEQLRQLQAQYDGCLCLHCLRQLAQEPRPSVPPGR' A
#
# COMPACT_ATOMS: atom_id res chain seq x y z
N MET A 1 3.50 -18.61 -6.66
CA MET A 1 2.38 -17.72 -7.05
C MET A 1 2.56 -16.46 -6.23
N ALA A 2 3.08 -15.36 -6.78
CA ALA A 2 3.22 -14.12 -6.03
C ALA A 2 1.85 -13.41 -6.05
N PRO A 3 1.12 -13.32 -4.93
CA PRO A 3 -0.23 -12.74 -4.90
C PRO A 3 -0.25 -11.22 -5.14
N ASN A 4 0.90 -10.61 -5.45
CA ASN A 4 1.14 -9.18 -5.35
C ASN A 4 1.43 -8.55 -6.72
N ALA A 5 0.89 -9.12 -7.80
CA ALA A 5 1.10 -8.65 -9.17
C ALA A 5 0.17 -7.49 -9.56
N ALA A 6 -0.93 -7.30 -8.85
CA ALA A 6 -1.94 -6.29 -9.14
C ALA A 6 -2.38 -5.57 -7.86
N CYS A 7 -2.42 -4.24 -7.91
CA CYS A 7 -2.76 -3.40 -6.78
C CYS A 7 -4.25 -3.52 -6.48
N PRO A 8 -4.67 -3.91 -5.27
CA PRO A 8 -6.10 -4.04 -4.94
C PRO A 8 -6.82 -2.68 -4.90
N ARG A 9 -6.10 -1.55 -4.79
CA ARG A 9 -6.69 -0.20 -4.81
C ARG A 9 -6.98 0.31 -6.23
N CYS A 10 -6.07 0.12 -7.17
CA CYS A 10 -6.18 0.72 -8.51
C CYS A 10 -6.21 -0.31 -9.66
N GLY A 11 -6.03 -1.60 -9.37
CA GLY A 11 -5.89 -2.67 -10.37
C GLY A 11 -4.57 -2.63 -11.16
N GLY A 12 -3.68 -1.67 -10.87
CA GLY A 12 -2.43 -1.49 -11.61
C GLY A 12 -1.45 -2.64 -11.36
N ALA A 13 -0.82 -3.12 -12.43
CA ALA A 13 0.24 -4.12 -12.33
C ALA A 13 1.44 -3.54 -11.56
N PHE A 14 1.90 -4.25 -10.54
CA PHE A 14 3.08 -3.87 -9.77
C PHE A 14 3.78 -5.12 -9.24
N HIS A 15 4.99 -4.94 -8.74
CA HIS A 15 5.75 -6.00 -8.10
C HIS A 15 6.05 -5.58 -6.66
N CYS A 16 5.46 -6.28 -5.69
CA CYS A 16 5.68 -5.96 -4.26
C CYS A 16 7.09 -6.32 -3.79
N GLY A 17 7.83 -7.21 -4.46
CA GLY A 17 9.19 -7.57 -4.07
C GLY A 17 9.41 -7.90 -2.58
N VAL A 18 8.35 -8.29 -1.86
CA VAL A 18 8.41 -8.67 -0.44
C VAL A 18 9.26 -9.93 -0.23
N ASP A 19 9.32 -10.77 -1.27
CA ASP A 19 10.16 -11.96 -1.36
C ASP A 19 11.49 -11.69 -2.10
N ASP A 20 11.78 -10.46 -2.53
CA ASP A 20 13.04 -10.15 -3.22
C ASP A 20 14.18 -9.90 -2.23
N ALA A 21 15.41 -10.04 -2.73
CA ALA A 21 16.63 -9.72 -1.98
C ALA A 21 16.78 -8.22 -1.66
N THR A 22 16.02 -7.35 -2.35
CA THR A 22 16.07 -5.90 -2.17
C THR A 22 14.78 -5.36 -1.54
N PRO A 23 14.86 -4.34 -0.67
CA PRO A 23 13.67 -3.73 -0.09
C PRO A 23 12.75 -3.21 -1.19
N CYS A 24 11.46 -3.56 -1.10
CA CYS A 24 10.44 -3.12 -2.04
C CYS A 24 10.44 -1.59 -2.18
N ALA A 25 10.34 -1.08 -3.40
CA ALA A 25 10.17 0.35 -3.65
C ALA A 25 8.93 0.93 -2.95
N CYS A 26 7.94 0.09 -2.62
CA CYS A 26 6.77 0.42 -1.82
C CYS A 26 7.06 0.85 -0.37
N THR A 27 8.26 0.58 0.18
CA THR A 27 8.66 1.06 1.52
C THR A 27 9.33 2.43 1.51
N ALA A 28 9.62 2.99 0.33
CA ALA A 28 10.22 4.31 0.19
C ALA A 28 9.34 5.49 0.69
N PRO A 29 8.01 5.52 0.47
CA PRO A 29 7.17 6.59 1.00
C PRO A 29 6.96 6.45 2.51
N VAL A 30 7.09 7.56 3.25
CA VAL A 30 6.82 7.61 4.68
C VAL A 30 5.31 7.75 4.90
N LEU A 31 4.66 6.68 5.34
CA LEU A 31 3.27 6.72 5.78
C LEU A 31 3.18 6.87 7.30
N ALA A 32 2.18 7.60 7.78
CA ALA A 32 1.89 7.66 9.20
C ALA A 32 1.43 6.27 9.70
N PRO A 33 1.72 5.91 10.97
CA PRO A 33 1.30 4.63 11.54
C PRO A 33 -0.23 4.44 11.49
N GLU A 34 -0.98 5.52 11.65
CA GLU A 34 -2.44 5.58 11.46
C GLU A 34 -2.85 5.05 10.08
N GLN A 35 -2.22 5.58 9.02
CA GLN A 35 -2.49 5.21 7.62
C GLN A 35 -2.11 3.74 7.38
N LEU A 36 -0.94 3.32 7.85
CA LEU A 36 -0.48 1.93 7.74
C LEU A 36 -1.45 0.93 8.38
N ARG A 37 -1.98 1.23 9.57
CA ARG A 37 -2.99 0.38 10.21
C ARG A 37 -4.30 0.35 9.42
N GLN A 38 -4.74 1.48 8.87
CA GLN A 38 -5.93 1.51 8.00
C GLN A 38 -5.73 0.68 6.74
N LEU A 39 -4.58 0.80 6.10
CA LEU A 39 -4.25 0.02 4.90
C LEU A 39 -4.29 -1.48 5.20
N GLN A 40 -3.69 -1.92 6.30
CA GLN A 40 -3.70 -3.33 6.71
C GLN A 40 -5.10 -3.84 7.06
N ALA A 41 -5.99 -2.97 7.54
CA ALA A 41 -7.38 -3.33 7.83
C ALA A 41 -8.26 -3.38 6.55
N GLN A 42 -7.92 -2.61 5.52
CA GLN A 42 -8.69 -2.50 4.28
C GLN A 42 -8.19 -3.41 3.15
N TYR A 43 -6.89 -3.73 3.15
CA TYR A 43 -6.23 -4.46 2.09
C TYR A 43 -5.38 -5.58 2.70
N ASP A 44 -5.70 -6.83 2.38
CA ASP A 44 -4.94 -8.03 2.75
C ASP A 44 -3.65 -8.23 1.93
N GLY A 45 -3.15 -7.19 1.24
CA GLY A 45 -2.02 -7.29 0.33
C GLY A 45 -1.28 -5.98 0.09
N CYS A 46 -0.17 -6.06 -0.66
CA CYS A 46 0.64 -4.88 -0.94
C CYS A 46 -0.09 -3.91 -1.90
N LEU A 47 0.20 -2.61 -1.75
CA LEU A 47 -0.21 -1.58 -2.70
C LEU A 47 0.96 -1.17 -3.60
N CYS A 48 0.64 -0.70 -4.80
CA CYS A 48 1.65 -0.17 -5.71
C CYS A 48 2.24 1.15 -5.20
N LEU A 49 3.45 1.45 -5.67
CA LEU A 49 4.18 2.67 -5.31
C LEU A 49 3.39 3.94 -5.61
N HIS A 50 2.61 3.97 -6.70
CA HIS A 50 1.79 5.11 -7.06
C HIS A 50 0.74 5.40 -5.97
N CYS A 51 -0.05 4.39 -5.59
CA CYS A 51 -1.06 4.52 -4.55
C CYS A 51 -0.45 4.90 -3.21
N LEU A 52 0.68 4.30 -2.83
CA LEU A 52 1.37 4.61 -1.58
C LEU A 52 1.90 6.06 -1.56
N ARG A 53 2.43 6.56 -2.68
CA ARG A 53 2.85 7.97 -2.79
C ARG A 53 1.66 8.93 -2.71
N GLN A 54 0.52 8.58 -3.29
CA GLN A 54 -0.69 9.40 -3.16
C GLN A 54 -1.12 9.44 -1.69
N LEU A 55 -1.20 8.29 -1.03
CA LEU A 55 -1.54 8.19 0.39
C LEU A 55 -0.56 8.94 1.30
N ALA A 56 0.74 8.89 1.01
CA ALA A 56 1.74 9.65 1.75
C ALA A 56 1.60 11.17 1.54
N GLN A 57 1.06 11.61 0.39
CA GLN A 57 0.75 13.01 0.11
C GLN A 57 -0.63 13.43 0.64
N GLU A 58 -1.52 12.49 0.94
CA GLU A 58 -2.84 12.74 1.52
C GLU A 58 -2.72 12.83 3.06
N PRO A 59 -2.78 14.03 3.66
CA PRO A 59 -2.57 14.20 5.10
C PRO A 59 -3.72 13.63 5.97
N ARG A 60 -4.83 13.21 5.35
CA ARG A 60 -5.96 12.60 6.03
C ARG A 60 -6.47 11.43 5.18
N PRO A 61 -6.35 10.16 5.63
CA PRO A 61 -7.11 9.09 5.02
C PRO A 61 -8.60 9.42 5.20
N SER A 62 -9.28 9.77 4.11
CA SER A 62 -10.69 10.18 4.10
C SER A 62 -11.64 8.99 4.14
N VAL A 63 -11.43 8.08 5.10
CA VAL A 63 -12.39 7.01 5.39
C VAL A 63 -12.71 7.00 6.89
N PRO A 64 -13.98 7.15 7.30
CA PRO A 64 -14.38 6.98 8.69
C PRO A 64 -14.15 5.51 9.11
N PRO A 65 -13.61 5.23 10.30
CA PRO A 65 -13.53 3.87 10.81
C PRO A 65 -14.95 3.39 11.07
N GLY A 66 -15.38 2.33 10.39
CA GLY A 66 -16.60 1.66 10.77
C GLY A 66 -17.25 0.86 9.67
N ARG A 67 -17.07 -0.46 9.71
CA ARG A 67 -18.12 -1.32 10.24
C ARG A 67 -17.55 -2.63 10.78
#